data_AF-A0A7C7X7C3-F1
#
_entry.id   AF-A0A7C7X7C3-F1
#
_cell.length_a   1.000
_cell.length_b   1.000
_cell.length_c   1.000
_cell.angle_alpha   90.00
_cell.angle_beta   90.00
_cell.angle_gamma   90.00
#
_symmetry.space_group_name_H-M   'P 1'
#
loop_
_entity.id
_entity.type
_entity.pdbx_description
1 polymer ?
#
loop_
_entity_poly.entity_id
_entity_poly.type
_entity_poly.pdbx_seq_one_letter_code
_entity_poly.pdbx_strand_id
1 'polypeptide(L)'
;MKKIGEFIYPWGNGHYSRMMKLDEVLPKYLTEEYEMFYFSKGDVYKKLLKKFPDRKKNIYEILMPTPIDGKSGPSVSLSVLNMFFPVGANQSLVNQVKNYLKKEREIYNKEKFDLVINDGDMGSNVLAKNRGITSLFVTNQYLPKLWKSRSYFYPGVYFVSKQIAKASRILVADSAPPYAICEYNLNFP
;
A
#
# COMPACT_ATOMS: atom_id res chain seq x y z
N MET A 1 -15.01 20.15 2.16
CA MET A 1 -14.12 19.42 1.23
C MET A 1 -13.54 18.21 1.95
N LYS A 2 -13.84 17.01 1.46
CA LYS A 2 -13.31 15.75 2.00
C LYS A 2 -11.84 15.58 1.62
N LYS A 3 -11.00 15.07 2.51
CA LYS A 3 -9.59 14.80 2.22
C LYS A 3 -9.34 13.31 2.11
N ILE A 4 -8.84 12.88 0.95
CA ILE A 4 -8.56 11.48 0.65
C ILE A 4 -7.04 11.30 0.51
N GLY A 5 -6.47 10.40 1.32
CA GLY A 5 -5.05 10.02 1.21
C GLY A 5 -4.90 8.71 0.44
N GLU A 6 -4.26 8.73 -0.72
CA GLU A 6 -4.00 7.57 -1.56
C GLU A 6 -2.52 7.14 -1.51
N PHE A 7 -2.28 5.93 -0.99
CA PHE A 7 -0.95 5.36 -0.79
C PHE A 7 -0.69 4.28 -1.84
N ILE A 8 0.23 4.55 -2.76
CA ILE A 8 0.53 3.71 -3.91
C ILE A 8 1.90 3.06 -3.73
N TYR A 9 1.93 1.74 -3.60
CA TYR A 9 3.18 1.01 -3.44
C TYR A 9 4.09 1.20 -4.67
N PRO A 10 5.39 1.49 -4.47
CA PRO A 10 6.28 1.91 -5.54
C PRO A 10 6.86 0.73 -6.34
N TRP A 11 6.65 -0.50 -5.89
CA TRP A 11 7.27 -1.69 -6.48
C TRP A 11 6.38 -2.28 -7.57
N GLY A 12 6.76 -2.05 -8.84
CA GLY A 12 6.04 -2.54 -10.00
C GLY A 12 4.94 -1.59 -10.49
N ASN A 13 4.81 -1.47 -11.82
CA ASN A 13 3.86 -0.55 -12.45
C ASN A 13 2.38 -0.95 -12.27
N GLY A 14 2.12 -2.16 -11.80
CA GLY A 14 0.76 -2.65 -11.55
C GLY A 14 0.02 -1.82 -10.51
N HIS A 15 0.68 -1.46 -9.40
CA HIS A 15 0.09 -0.64 -8.34
C HIS A 15 -0.32 0.74 -8.88
N TYR A 16 0.60 1.43 -9.55
CA TYR A 16 0.31 2.73 -10.17
C TYR A 16 -0.87 2.62 -11.15
N SER A 17 -0.85 1.66 -12.06
CA SER A 17 -1.89 1.55 -13.10
C SER A 17 -3.28 1.30 -12.51
N ARG A 18 -3.36 0.45 -11.48
CA ARG A 18 -4.61 0.15 -10.76
C ARG A 18 -5.17 1.38 -10.04
N MET A 19 -4.33 2.09 -9.30
CA MET A 19 -4.75 3.27 -8.54
C MET A 19 -5.14 4.42 -9.46
N MET A 20 -4.40 4.62 -10.55
CA MET A 20 -4.78 5.58 -11.58
C MET A 20 -6.10 5.24 -12.26
N LYS A 21 -6.44 3.95 -12.38
CA LYS A 21 -7.74 3.55 -12.92
C LYS A 21 -8.88 3.81 -11.95
N LEU A 22 -8.63 3.63 -10.65
CA LEU A 22 -9.56 4.01 -9.59
C LEU A 22 -9.83 5.52 -9.64
N ASP A 23 -8.78 6.35 -9.72
CA ASP A 23 -8.88 7.81 -9.82
C ASP A 23 -9.73 8.29 -11.01
N GLU A 24 -9.63 7.64 -12.17
CA GLU A 24 -10.44 7.99 -13.35
C GLU A 24 -11.94 7.77 -13.13
N VAL A 25 -12.29 6.88 -12.21
CA VAL A 25 -13.67 6.42 -12.00
C VAL A 25 -14.28 7.07 -10.76
N LEU A 26 -13.50 7.39 -9.73
CA LEU A 26 -13.95 8.03 -8.49
C LEU A 26 -14.84 9.26 -8.70
N PRO A 27 -14.54 10.23 -9.60
CA PRO A 27 -15.38 11.40 -9.82
C PRO A 27 -16.83 11.08 -10.23
N LYS A 28 -17.10 9.89 -10.78
CA LYS A 28 -18.44 9.46 -11.19
C LYS A 28 -19.32 9.06 -9.99
N TYR A 29 -18.71 8.76 -8.85
CA TYR A 29 -19.38 8.23 -7.67
C TYR A 29 -19.27 9.15 -6.46
N LEU A 30 -18.26 10.02 -6.42
CA LEU A 30 -18.09 11.00 -5.35
C LEU A 30 -18.91 12.26 -5.68
N THR A 31 -20.04 12.43 -4.98
CA THR A 31 -20.95 13.58 -5.13
C THR A 31 -20.51 14.81 -4.33
N GLU A 32 -19.61 14.64 -3.36
CA GLU A 32 -19.07 15.72 -2.52
C GLU A 32 -17.73 16.22 -3.08
N GLU A 33 -17.41 17.50 -2.85
CA GLU A 33 -16.08 18.02 -3.16
C GLU A 33 -14.99 17.34 -2.31
N TYR A 34 -13.94 16.88 -2.98
CA TYR A 34 -12.82 16.20 -2.35
C TYR A 34 -11.47 16.69 -2.86
N GLU A 35 -10.46 16.58 -1.99
CA GLU A 35 -9.06 16.82 -2.29
C GLU A 35 -8.28 15.52 -2.13
N MET A 36 -7.55 15.15 -3.19
CA MET A 36 -6.72 13.95 -3.22
C MET A 36 -5.27 14.27 -2.87
N PHE A 37 -4.69 13.46 -1.99
CA PHE A 37 -3.30 13.49 -1.56
C PHE A 37 -2.65 12.16 -1.94
N TYR A 38 -1.51 12.18 -2.63
CA TYR A 38 -0.85 10.97 -3.12
C TYR A 38 0.47 10.73 -2.39
N PHE A 39 0.74 9.46 -2.09
CA PHE A 39 1.89 9.01 -1.35
C PHE A 39 2.60 7.89 -2.09
N SER A 40 3.88 8.07 -2.42
CA SER A 40 4.72 7.01 -2.98
C SER A 40 6.21 7.35 -2.88
N LYS A 41 7.09 6.59 -3.54
CA LYS A 41 8.51 6.94 -3.75
C LYS A 41 8.99 6.53 -5.14
N GLY A 42 10.19 6.99 -5.50
CA GLY A 42 10.88 6.53 -6.70
C GLY A 42 10.10 6.81 -7.98
N ASP A 43 9.99 5.82 -8.86
CA ASP A 43 9.40 6.02 -10.19
C ASP A 43 7.90 6.31 -10.16
N VAL A 44 7.17 5.73 -9.20
CA VAL A 44 5.74 6.01 -9.03
C VAL A 44 5.53 7.47 -8.59
N TYR A 45 6.36 7.97 -7.66
CA TYR A 45 6.34 9.38 -7.27
C TYR A 45 6.61 10.32 -8.46
N LYS A 46 7.61 10.03 -9.30
CA LYS A 46 7.90 10.83 -10.51
C LYS A 46 6.73 10.81 -11.50
N LYS A 47 6.06 9.67 -11.66
CA LYS A 47 4.87 9.55 -12.52
C LYS A 47 3.70 10.38 -12.00
N LEU A 48 3.46 10.38 -10.69
CA LEU A 48 2.44 11.21 -10.06
C LEU A 48 2.70 12.70 -10.30
N LEU A 49 3.94 13.16 -10.12
CA LEU A 49 4.32 14.56 -10.40
C LEU A 49 4.09 14.96 -11.86
N LYS A 50 4.34 14.04 -12.80
CA LYS A 50 4.11 14.28 -14.23
C LYS A 50 2.62 14.28 -14.57
N LYS A 51 1.82 13.39 -13.95
CA LYS A 51 0.39 13.25 -14.22
C LYS A 51 -0.44 14.38 -13.60
N PHE A 52 -0.05 14.88 -12.43
CA PHE A 52 -0.76 15.95 -11.72
C PHE A 52 0.15 17.16 -11.45
N PRO A 53 0.59 17.88 -12.50
CA PRO A 53 1.54 18.98 -12.36
C PRO A 53 1.01 20.14 -11.51
N ASP A 54 -0.31 20.33 -11.45
CA ASP A 54 -0.97 21.40 -10.68
C ASP A 54 -1.22 21.02 -9.22
N ARG A 55 -0.99 19.74 -8.85
CA ARG A 55 -1.26 19.21 -7.50
C ARG A 55 0.00 18.74 -6.80
N LYS A 56 1.18 19.22 -7.20
CA LYS A 56 2.47 18.83 -6.61
C LYS A 56 2.51 18.98 -5.08
N LYS A 57 1.86 20.02 -4.54
CA LYS A 57 1.74 20.23 -3.09
C LYS A 57 1.02 19.09 -2.33
N ASN A 58 0.22 18.29 -3.04
CA ASN A 58 -0.53 17.17 -2.50
C ASN A 58 0.15 15.82 -2.80
N ILE A 59 1.35 15.81 -3.41
CA ILE A 59 2.11 14.60 -3.72
C ILE A 59 3.31 14.55 -2.79
N TYR A 60 3.36 13.51 -1.94
CA TYR A 60 4.38 13.35 -0.93
C TYR A 60 5.27 12.17 -1.28
N GLU A 61 6.59 12.41 -1.26
CA GLU A 61 7.56 11.33 -1.27
C GLU A 61 7.71 10.75 0.14
N ILE A 62 7.33 9.49 0.32
CA ILE A 62 7.42 8.78 1.60
C ILE A 62 8.16 7.45 1.46
N LEU A 63 8.89 7.07 2.50
CA LEU A 63 9.68 5.84 2.50
C LEU A 63 8.79 4.61 2.64
N MET A 64 8.27 4.07 1.55
CA MET A 64 7.61 2.76 1.58
C MET A 64 8.66 1.64 1.58
N PRO A 65 8.74 0.77 2.60
CA PRO A 65 9.72 -0.31 2.62
C PRO A 65 9.44 -1.28 1.47
N THR A 66 10.44 -1.47 0.62
CA THR A 66 10.42 -2.40 -0.51
C THR A 66 11.35 -3.57 -0.20
N PRO A 67 11.03 -4.81 -0.60
CA PRO A 67 11.98 -5.92 -0.51
C PRO A 67 13.33 -5.58 -1.15
N ILE A 68 14.40 -6.22 -0.69
CA ILE A 68 15.70 -6.10 -1.37
C ILE A 68 15.64 -6.96 -2.63
N ASP A 69 15.76 -6.33 -3.79
CA ASP A 69 15.80 -7.02 -5.08
C ASP A 69 17.02 -7.94 -5.16
N GLY A 70 16.81 -9.18 -5.59
CA GLY A 70 17.83 -10.13 -6.02
C GLY A 70 17.86 -10.26 -7.55
N LYS A 71 18.57 -11.27 -8.06
CA LYS A 71 18.71 -11.48 -9.53
C LYS A 71 17.38 -11.76 -10.25
N SER A 72 16.41 -12.38 -9.57
CA SER A 72 15.11 -12.79 -10.15
C SER A 72 13.95 -12.53 -9.18
N GLY A 73 13.79 -11.27 -8.75
CA GLY A 73 12.80 -10.87 -7.74
C GLY A 73 13.40 -10.74 -6.33
N PRO A 74 12.59 -10.63 -5.27
CA PRO A 74 13.08 -10.31 -3.94
C PRO A 74 14.04 -11.38 -3.41
N SER A 75 15.23 -10.97 -2.95
CA SER A 75 16.18 -11.85 -2.30
C SER A 75 15.71 -12.13 -0.87
N VAL A 76 15.26 -13.37 -0.62
CA VAL A 76 14.74 -13.79 0.68
C VAL A 76 15.82 -13.69 1.76
N SER A 77 17.04 -14.17 1.49
CA SER A 77 18.14 -14.14 2.46
C SER A 77 18.57 -12.72 2.82
N LEU A 78 18.71 -11.83 1.83
CA LEU A 78 19.06 -10.43 2.06
C LEU A 78 17.92 -9.67 2.77
N SER A 79 16.67 -9.97 2.44
CA SER A 79 15.51 -9.35 3.10
C SER A 79 15.39 -9.76 4.57
N VAL A 80 15.71 -11.02 4.90
CA VAL A 80 15.77 -11.49 6.31
C VAL A 80 16.94 -10.84 7.04
N LEU A 81 18.13 -10.80 6.44
CA LEU A 81 19.30 -10.14 7.02
C LEU A 81 19.04 -8.65 7.28
N ASN A 82 18.33 -7.99 6.35
CA ASN A 82 17.97 -6.59 6.47
C ASN A 82 16.98 -6.30 7.61
N MET A 83 16.32 -7.31 8.17
CA MET A 83 15.35 -7.11 9.24
C MET A 83 15.95 -6.36 10.42
N PHE A 84 17.17 -6.73 10.82
CA PHE A 84 17.86 -6.17 11.99
C PHE A 84 19.14 -5.42 11.64
N PHE A 85 19.82 -5.77 10.53
CA PHE A 85 21.08 -5.17 10.12
C PHE A 85 20.94 -4.37 8.82
N PRO A 86 21.69 -3.27 8.63
CA PRO A 86 21.75 -2.63 7.32
C PRO A 86 22.34 -3.58 6.28
N VAL A 87 21.83 -3.54 5.06
CA VAL A 87 22.31 -4.36 3.94
C VAL A 87 22.55 -3.45 2.73
N GLY A 88 23.80 -3.31 2.32
CA GLY A 88 24.22 -2.35 1.29
C GLY A 88 23.91 -0.91 1.71
N ALA A 89 23.23 -0.15 0.85
CA ALA A 89 22.80 1.21 1.14
C ALA A 89 21.50 1.31 1.98
N ASN A 90 20.83 0.17 2.25
CA ASN A 90 19.56 0.16 2.99
C ASN A 90 19.80 0.07 4.50
N GLN A 91 19.16 0.96 5.27
CA GLN A 91 19.07 0.85 6.74
C GLN A 91 18.38 -0.47 7.15
N SER A 92 18.43 -0.86 8.41
CA SER A 92 17.65 -2.02 8.86
C SER A 92 16.14 -1.76 8.69
N LEU A 93 15.38 -2.78 8.28
CA LEU A 93 13.95 -2.69 8.02
C LEU A 93 13.18 -2.15 9.23
N VAL A 94 13.54 -2.55 10.45
CA VAL A 94 12.91 -2.03 11.68
C VAL A 94 13.07 -0.51 11.80
N ASN A 95 14.28 0.00 11.55
CA ASN A 95 14.55 1.44 11.61
C ASN A 95 13.88 2.17 10.44
N GLN A 96 13.86 1.57 9.25
CA GLN A 96 13.11 2.10 8.12
C GLN A 96 11.63 2.22 8.45
N VAL A 97 10.98 1.16 8.94
CA VAL A 97 9.56 1.15 9.31
C VAL A 97 9.26 2.15 10.41
N LYS A 98 10.11 2.27 11.44
CA LYS A 98 9.92 3.24 12.52
C LYS A 98 9.97 4.69 12.00
N ASN A 99 10.99 5.02 11.21
CA ASN A 99 11.15 6.35 10.64
C ASN A 99 10.04 6.69 9.63
N TYR A 100 9.67 5.70 8.83
CA TYR A 100 8.54 5.75 7.90
C TYR A 100 7.22 6.06 8.61
N LEU A 101 6.84 5.25 9.61
CA LEU A 101 5.60 5.44 10.37
C LEU A 101 5.57 6.78 11.10
N LYS A 102 6.74 7.30 11.53
CA LYS A 102 6.85 8.63 12.13
C LYS A 102 6.51 9.73 11.12
N LYS A 103 7.10 9.69 9.92
CA LYS A 103 6.84 10.67 8.85
C LYS A 103 5.39 10.62 8.38
N GLU A 104 4.85 9.41 8.14
CA GLU A 104 3.44 9.28 7.78
C GLU A 104 2.52 9.83 8.88
N ARG A 105 2.83 9.52 10.15
CA ARG A 105 2.07 10.04 11.30
C ARG A 105 2.01 11.57 11.31
N GLU A 106 3.10 12.26 10.99
CA GLU A 106 3.13 13.72 10.91
C GLU A 106 2.17 14.23 9.83
N ILE A 107 2.13 13.58 8.67
CA ILE A 107 1.23 13.95 7.57
C ILE A 107 -0.23 13.67 7.91
N TYR A 108 -0.53 12.50 8.51
CA TYR A 108 -1.88 12.20 9.01
C TYR A 108 -2.39 13.26 9.99
N ASN A 109 -1.52 13.73 10.89
CA ASN A 109 -1.88 14.74 11.87
C ASN A 109 -2.08 16.13 11.23
N LYS A 110 -1.27 16.44 10.20
CA LYS A 110 -1.35 17.70 9.46
C LYS A 110 -2.60 17.76 8.58
N GLU A 111 -2.79 16.76 7.73
CA GLU A 111 -3.80 16.80 6.68
C GLU A 111 -5.18 16.39 7.20
N LYS A 112 -5.26 15.49 8.19
CA LYS A 112 -6.51 15.00 8.80
C LYS A 112 -7.47 14.39 7.77
N PHE A 113 -7.06 13.29 7.16
CA PHE A 113 -7.85 12.58 6.15
C PHE A 113 -9.20 12.09 6.67
N ASP A 114 -10.24 12.20 5.84
CA ASP A 114 -11.54 11.56 6.04
C ASP A 114 -11.52 10.09 5.59
N LEU A 115 -10.72 9.80 4.57
CA LEU A 115 -10.62 8.50 3.92
C LEU A 115 -9.16 8.26 3.52
N VAL A 116 -8.69 7.02 3.68
CA VAL A 116 -7.44 6.59 3.06
C VAL A 116 -7.65 5.38 2.16
N ILE A 117 -6.94 5.35 1.04
CA ILE A 117 -6.98 4.27 0.06
C ILE A 117 -5.55 3.77 -0.09
N ASN A 118 -5.34 2.49 0.18
CA ASN A 118 -4.02 1.89 0.26
C ASN A 118 -3.89 0.77 -0.76
N ASP A 119 -2.83 0.81 -1.54
CA ASP A 119 -2.46 -0.28 -2.43
C ASP A 119 -1.03 -0.72 -2.14
N GLY A 120 -0.91 -1.83 -1.42
CA GLY A 120 0.36 -2.45 -1.03
C GLY A 120 0.99 -1.87 0.25
N ASP A 121 0.59 -0.66 0.67
CA ASP A 121 1.03 -0.10 1.94
C ASP A 121 0.15 -0.53 3.13
N MET A 122 0.76 -1.28 4.04
CA MET A 122 0.12 -1.76 5.27
C MET A 122 0.28 -0.81 6.46
N GLY A 123 1.27 0.11 6.44
CA GLY A 123 1.53 1.02 7.55
C GLY A 123 0.39 2.02 7.73
N SER A 124 -0.04 2.61 6.62
CA SER A 124 -1.22 3.47 6.52
C SER A 124 -2.49 2.84 7.12
N ASN A 125 -2.76 1.55 6.88
CA ASN A 125 -3.92 0.86 7.51
C ASN A 125 -3.89 0.91 9.04
N VAL A 126 -2.70 0.73 9.64
CA VAL A 126 -2.53 0.80 11.10
C VAL A 126 -2.76 2.22 11.59
N LEU A 127 -2.20 3.21 10.89
CA LEU A 127 -2.33 4.62 11.27
C LEU A 127 -3.76 5.13 11.17
N ALA A 128 -4.51 4.72 10.15
CA ALA A 128 -5.91 5.05 9.97
C ALA A 128 -6.79 4.41 11.05
N LYS A 129 -6.62 3.11 11.32
CA LYS A 129 -7.34 2.39 12.38
C LYS A 129 -7.16 3.05 13.75
N ASN A 130 -5.93 3.43 14.09
CA ASN A 130 -5.63 4.07 15.38
C ASN A 130 -6.26 5.47 15.53
N ARG A 131 -6.79 6.06 14.45
CA ARG A 131 -7.43 7.38 14.42
C ARG A 131 -8.93 7.31 14.13
N GLY A 132 -9.50 6.13 13.97
CA GLY A 132 -10.89 5.97 13.54
C GLY A 132 -11.17 6.49 12.12
N ILE A 133 -10.15 6.57 11.27
CA ILE A 133 -10.30 7.00 9.86
C ILE A 133 -10.68 5.78 9.01
N THR A 134 -11.60 5.96 8.07
CA THR A 134 -11.97 4.90 7.14
C THR A 134 -10.79 4.56 6.24
N SER A 135 -10.40 3.29 6.18
CA SER A 135 -9.33 2.79 5.32
C SER A 135 -9.84 1.76 4.32
N LEU A 136 -9.56 1.97 3.04
CA LEU A 136 -9.82 1.03 1.96
C LEU A 136 -8.50 0.41 1.52
N PHE A 137 -8.40 -0.92 1.48
CA PHE A 137 -7.22 -1.59 0.94
C PHE A 137 -7.53 -2.20 -0.42
N VAL A 138 -6.89 -1.67 -1.46
CA VAL A 138 -7.01 -2.13 -2.84
C VAL A 138 -5.95 -3.20 -3.09
N THR A 139 -6.37 -4.35 -3.61
CA THR A 139 -5.45 -5.44 -3.92
C THR A 139 -5.96 -6.26 -5.10
N ASN A 140 -5.04 -6.92 -5.81
CA ASN A 140 -5.36 -8.00 -6.73
C ASN A 140 -5.02 -9.37 -6.15
N GLN A 141 -4.49 -9.43 -4.92
CA GLN A 141 -4.12 -10.67 -4.25
C GLN A 141 -4.65 -10.67 -2.81
N TYR A 142 -5.56 -11.59 -2.48
CA TYR A 142 -6.07 -11.72 -1.11
C TYR A 142 -6.58 -13.14 -0.80
N LEU A 143 -5.80 -13.89 0.00
CA LEU A 143 -6.05 -15.30 0.36
C LEU A 143 -5.87 -15.56 1.87
N PRO A 144 -6.52 -14.81 2.79
CA PRO A 144 -6.26 -14.92 4.23
C PRO A 144 -6.50 -16.32 4.82
N LYS A 145 -7.50 -17.09 4.35
CA LYS A 145 -7.76 -18.45 4.86
C LYS A 145 -6.61 -19.40 4.52
N LEU A 146 -6.12 -19.34 3.27
CA LEU A 146 -4.98 -20.12 2.82
C LEU A 146 -3.75 -19.83 3.69
N TRP A 147 -3.43 -18.55 3.88
CA TRP A 147 -2.26 -18.16 4.67
C TRP A 147 -2.38 -18.51 6.15
N LYS A 148 -3.60 -18.50 6.70
CA LYS A 148 -3.86 -19.01 8.04
C LYS A 148 -3.59 -20.52 8.13
N SER A 149 -4.07 -21.32 7.18
CA SER A 149 -3.86 -22.77 7.16
C SER A 149 -2.40 -23.18 6.96
N ARG A 150 -1.61 -22.34 6.29
CA ARG A 150 -0.19 -22.58 5.98
C ARG A 150 0.76 -21.70 6.80
N SER A 151 0.30 -21.15 7.93
CA SER A 151 1.08 -20.17 8.71
C SER A 151 2.40 -20.73 9.24
N TYR A 152 2.49 -22.05 9.45
CA TYR A 152 3.73 -22.73 9.84
C TYR A 152 4.82 -22.60 8.76
N PHE A 153 4.44 -22.72 7.48
CA PHE A 153 5.36 -22.62 6.35
C PHE A 153 5.55 -21.19 5.86
N TYR A 154 4.53 -20.33 5.99
CA TYR A 154 4.53 -18.97 5.45
C TYR A 154 4.12 -17.93 6.51
N PRO A 155 4.85 -17.82 7.64
CA PRO A 155 4.48 -16.93 8.74
C PRO A 155 4.48 -15.45 8.33
N GLY A 156 5.37 -15.04 7.42
CA GLY A 156 5.43 -13.68 6.89
C GLY A 156 4.19 -13.30 6.07
N VAL A 157 3.73 -14.20 5.19
CA VAL A 157 2.54 -13.98 4.36
C VAL A 157 1.28 -13.93 5.23
N TYR A 158 1.21 -14.79 6.24
CA TYR A 158 0.14 -14.73 7.24
C TYR A 158 0.16 -13.40 8.01
N PHE A 159 1.32 -12.93 8.45
CA PHE A 159 1.44 -11.63 9.12
C PHE A 159 0.95 -10.47 8.22
N VAL A 160 1.38 -10.43 6.96
CA VAL A 160 0.92 -9.46 5.96
C VAL A 160 -0.60 -9.47 5.83
N SER A 161 -1.20 -10.67 5.71
CA SER A 161 -2.65 -10.81 5.60
C SER A 161 -3.41 -10.23 6.81
N LYS A 162 -2.84 -10.34 8.02
CA LYS A 162 -3.41 -9.71 9.23
C LYS A 162 -3.31 -8.19 9.20
N GLN A 163 -2.25 -7.63 8.62
CA GLN A 163 -2.13 -6.17 8.51
C GLN A 163 -3.09 -5.61 7.47
N ILE A 164 -3.29 -6.32 6.35
CA ILE A 164 -4.30 -5.98 5.33
C ILE A 164 -5.70 -5.98 5.96
N ALA A 165 -6.01 -6.98 6.79
CA ALA A 165 -7.29 -7.10 7.50
C ALA A 165 -7.57 -5.96 8.52
N LYS A 166 -6.63 -5.03 8.75
CA LYS A 166 -6.88 -3.84 9.57
C LYS A 166 -7.60 -2.72 8.81
N ALA A 167 -7.67 -2.79 7.49
CA ALA A 167 -8.47 -1.86 6.69
C ALA A 167 -9.97 -2.01 7.02
N SER A 168 -10.71 -0.92 6.91
CA SER A 168 -12.16 -0.91 7.13
C SER A 168 -12.88 -1.73 6.06
N ARG A 169 -12.39 -1.69 4.81
CA ARG A 169 -12.84 -2.55 3.72
C ARG A 169 -11.67 -2.94 2.83
N ILE A 170 -11.81 -4.09 2.17
CA ILE A 170 -10.84 -4.60 1.21
C ILE A 170 -11.52 -4.62 -0.15
N LEU A 171 -10.92 -3.94 -1.12
CA LEU A 171 -11.37 -3.90 -2.50
C LEU A 171 -10.46 -4.81 -3.31
N VAL A 172 -11.02 -5.94 -3.72
CA VAL A 172 -10.34 -6.86 -4.63
C VAL A 172 -10.71 -6.44 -6.04
N ALA A 173 -9.71 -6.02 -6.83
CA ALA A 173 -9.95 -5.67 -8.22
C ALA A 173 -10.43 -6.91 -8.99
N ASP A 174 -11.60 -6.83 -9.59
CA ASP A 174 -12.19 -7.90 -10.40
C ASP A 174 -11.58 -7.89 -11.81
N SER A 175 -10.31 -8.26 -11.90
CA SER A 175 -9.63 -8.48 -13.18
C SER A 175 -9.72 -9.95 -13.55
N ALA A 176 -9.90 -10.24 -14.84
CA ALA A 176 -9.89 -11.63 -15.32
C ALA A 176 -8.59 -12.36 -14.89
N PRO A 177 -8.63 -13.68 -14.67
CA PRO A 177 -7.42 -14.47 -14.47
C PRO A 177 -6.38 -14.21 -15.58
N PRO A 178 -5.07 -14.19 -15.27
CA PRO A 178 -4.43 -14.42 -13.98
C PRO A 178 -4.22 -13.14 -13.14
N TYR A 179 -4.86 -12.02 -13.50
CA TYR A 179 -4.51 -10.69 -12.98
C TYR A 179 -5.09 -10.40 -11.59
N ALA A 180 -6.14 -11.13 -11.18
CA ALA A 180 -6.67 -11.15 -9.81
C ALA A 180 -6.64 -12.58 -9.24
N ILE A 181 -6.15 -12.71 -8.01
CA ILE A 181 -6.01 -13.96 -7.26
C ILE A 181 -6.61 -13.71 -5.87
N CYS A 182 -7.87 -14.04 -5.68
CA CYS A 182 -8.54 -13.88 -4.39
C CYS A 182 -9.30 -15.13 -3.97
N GLU A 183 -9.38 -15.42 -2.68
CA GLU A 183 -10.17 -16.57 -2.16
C GLU A 183 -11.66 -16.47 -2.50
N TYR A 184 -12.14 -15.29 -2.90
CA TYR A 184 -13.53 -15.05 -3.32
C TYR A 184 -13.73 -15.09 -4.84
N ASN A 185 -12.65 -15.01 -5.65
CA ASN A 185 -12.71 -15.06 -7.13
C ASN A 185 -12.06 -16.33 -7.71
N LEU A 186 -11.36 -17.09 -6.87
CA LEU A 186 -10.81 -18.38 -7.25
C LEU A 186 -11.80 -19.46 -6.81
N ASN A 187 -12.32 -20.21 -7.78
CA ASN A 187 -12.85 -21.56 -7.57
C ASN A 187 -11.72 -22.48 -7.11
N PHE A 188 -11.18 -22.28 -5.90
CA PHE A 188 -10.37 -23.30 -5.26
C PHE A 188 -11.32 -24.24 -4.48
N PRO A 189 -11.30 -25.55 -4.79
CA PRO A 189 -12.10 -26.57 -4.08
C PRO A 189 -11.76 -26.67 -2.58
#